data_AF-A0A1C3YM17-F1
#
_entry.id   AF-A0A1C3YM17-F1
#
_cell.length_a   1.000
_cell.length_b   1.000
_cell.length_c   1.000
_cell.angle_alpha   90.00
_cell.angle_beta   90.00
_cell.angle_gamma   90.00
#
_symmetry.space_group_name_H-M   'P 1'
#
loop_
_entity.id
_entity.type
_entity.pdbx_description
1 polymer ?
#
loop_
_entity_poly.entity_id
_entity_poly.type
_entity_poly.pdbx_seq_one_letter_code
_entity_poly.pdbx_strand_id
1 'polypeptide(L)'
;MSLTSSQPPLAKTPSNDLLCQKCRDVPWDIFFSIPSPLTIDFDYHGTFAQLEDSYEEGCPMCQNLCVMLVYDDFVLNRDDPLYWRMLPPGHIEVGLDDLWRSGMRRYSVRSDSNIIPPGRQMNPTVRRLAPETLENDMDFLLKNIDEWLTACTRSGKHRKCASLESCTTRTSPLPTRLIDVGTHNKDILRLIETREKCPRGSKKPLYLILSYRWGKGNQSARTTELNIQQRKKQMALQDFPKTIQDTIKITRRMGIRYLWVDAVCIIQPDNDGETKDWLNESANMANYYSNAYCCISASNAEDSSGRILVERPVGRFPFVEWRNRGGRVLESPHSSRRLFRNPLLERGWCLQEWILSPRILQWTRNGLIWQCKEGFLWESQSGFHGTYPEHFSDPLGKYVRSSIECPFDMGITSESRTEIWQILETTKDRALGYH
;
A
#
# COMPACT_ATOMS: atom_id res chain seq x y z
N MET A 1 -6.33 49.54 -42.96
CA MET A 1 -7.10 48.29 -43.05
C MET A 1 -6.83 47.49 -41.79
N SER A 2 -7.76 47.57 -40.86
CA SER A 2 -7.78 46.92 -39.56
C SER A 2 -8.16 45.43 -39.73
N LEU A 3 -7.24 44.53 -39.39
CA LEU A 3 -7.52 43.10 -39.29
C LEU A 3 -7.83 42.78 -37.83
N THR A 4 -9.13 42.66 -37.55
CA THR A 4 -9.69 42.17 -36.29
C THR A 4 -9.32 40.69 -36.09
N SER A 5 -8.45 40.42 -35.13
CA SER A 5 -8.23 39.09 -34.57
C SER A 5 -9.43 38.76 -33.67
N SER A 6 -10.32 37.90 -34.16
CA SER A 6 -11.37 37.28 -33.35
C SER A 6 -10.73 36.29 -32.37
N GLN A 7 -10.60 36.69 -31.11
CA GLN A 7 -10.34 35.75 -30.03
C GLN A 7 -11.46 34.70 -29.99
N PRO A 8 -11.14 33.41 -29.79
CA PRO A 8 -12.17 32.42 -29.51
C PRO A 8 -12.87 32.80 -28.19
N PRO A 9 -14.20 32.59 -28.08
CA PRO A 9 -14.93 32.96 -26.87
C PRO A 9 -14.31 32.26 -25.66
N LEU A 10 -14.04 33.04 -24.62
CA LEU A 10 -13.74 32.55 -23.27
C LEU A 10 -14.73 31.43 -22.94
N ALA A 11 -14.21 30.21 -22.78
CA ALA A 11 -15.01 29.08 -22.34
C ALA A 11 -15.71 29.48 -21.03
N LYS A 12 -17.04 29.33 -21.02
CA LYS A 12 -17.88 29.60 -19.84
C LYS A 12 -17.27 28.90 -18.63
N THR A 13 -17.09 29.67 -17.56
CA THR A 13 -16.78 29.18 -16.21
C THR A 13 -17.69 28.01 -15.90
N PRO A 14 -17.18 26.81 -15.53
CA PRO A 14 -18.08 25.74 -15.13
C PRO A 14 -18.73 26.15 -13.81
N SER A 15 -20.05 26.26 -13.85
CA SER A 15 -20.92 26.83 -12.84
C SER A 15 -21.27 25.79 -11.77
N ASN A 16 -21.86 26.25 -10.66
CA ASN A 16 -22.51 25.46 -9.59
C ASN A 16 -23.52 24.38 -10.05
N ASP A 17 -23.66 24.13 -11.35
CA ASP A 17 -24.64 23.24 -11.97
C ASP A 17 -24.26 21.76 -11.86
N LEU A 18 -23.02 21.43 -11.47
CA LEU A 18 -22.60 20.03 -11.27
C LEU A 18 -22.73 19.54 -9.83
N LEU A 19 -23.08 20.41 -8.89
CA LEU A 19 -23.32 20.00 -7.51
C LEU A 19 -24.75 19.47 -7.37
N CYS A 20 -24.89 18.34 -6.66
CA CYS A 20 -26.21 17.87 -6.24
C CYS A 20 -26.86 18.89 -5.29
N GLN A 21 -28.18 18.78 -5.09
CA GLN A 21 -28.93 19.74 -4.27
C GLN A 21 -28.37 19.86 -2.85
N LYS A 22 -28.07 18.73 -2.20
CA LYS A 22 -27.48 18.70 -0.85
C LYS A 22 -26.14 19.44 -0.76
N CYS A 23 -25.27 19.32 -1.78
CA CYS A 23 -24.01 20.06 -1.84
C CYS A 23 -24.17 21.57 -2.05
N ARG A 24 -25.22 21.98 -2.77
CA ARG A 24 -25.56 23.40 -2.98
C ARG A 24 -26.13 24.05 -1.72
N ASP A 25 -26.88 23.28 -0.94
CA ASP A 25 -27.55 23.76 0.28
C ASP A 25 -26.60 23.89 1.47
N VAL A 26 -25.36 23.36 1.38
CA VAL A 26 -24.34 23.56 2.42
C VAL A 26 -24.00 25.07 2.48
N PRO A 27 -24.09 25.71 3.66
CA PRO A 27 -23.84 27.14 3.81
C PRO A 27 -22.34 27.44 3.82
N TRP A 28 -21.66 27.25 2.69
CA TRP A 28 -20.20 27.39 2.53
C TRP A 28 -19.68 28.76 2.97
N ASP A 29 -20.42 29.84 2.70
CA ASP A 29 -20.03 31.19 3.10
C ASP A 29 -19.94 31.34 4.63
N ILE A 30 -20.88 30.72 5.35
CA ILE A 30 -20.91 30.71 6.82
C ILE A 30 -19.81 29.81 7.37
N PHE A 31 -19.62 28.63 6.76
CA PHE A 31 -18.66 27.62 7.17
C PHE A 31 -17.22 28.13 7.26
N PHE A 32 -16.86 29.07 6.40
CA PHE A 32 -15.51 29.62 6.32
C PHE A 32 -15.34 30.95 7.06
N SER A 33 -16.43 31.64 7.35
CA SER A 33 -16.41 32.97 7.98
C SER A 33 -16.55 32.91 9.51
N ILE A 34 -17.11 31.82 10.05
CA ILE A 34 -17.30 31.66 11.49
C ILE A 34 -15.99 31.25 12.19
N PRO A 35 -15.58 31.93 13.28
CA PRO A 35 -14.49 31.47 14.14
C PRO A 35 -14.91 30.29 15.04
N SER A 36 -13.96 29.38 15.29
CA SER A 36 -14.07 28.26 16.25
C SER A 36 -14.52 28.75 17.64
N PRO A 37 -15.34 28.00 18.43
CA PRO A 37 -15.57 26.55 18.38
C PRO A 37 -17.02 26.14 18.10
N LEU A 38 -17.70 26.79 17.16
CA LEU A 38 -19.05 26.38 16.77
C LEU A 38 -19.03 24.98 16.11
N THR A 39 -19.96 24.12 16.49
CA THR A 39 -20.22 22.83 15.84
C THR A 39 -21.64 22.84 15.32
N ILE A 40 -21.81 22.55 14.03
CA ILE A 40 -23.12 22.58 13.38
C ILE A 40 -23.37 21.20 12.78
N ASP A 41 -24.23 20.42 13.41
CA ASP A 41 -24.76 19.20 12.79
C ASP A 41 -25.67 19.61 11.63
N PHE A 42 -25.57 18.93 10.49
CA PHE A 42 -26.31 19.29 9.29
C PHE A 42 -26.82 18.05 8.54
N ASP A 43 -27.99 18.19 7.92
CA ASP A 43 -28.59 17.12 7.12
C ASP A 43 -27.94 17.07 5.73
N TYR A 44 -27.05 16.11 5.57
CA TYR A 44 -26.31 15.84 4.35
C TYR A 44 -26.24 14.33 4.16
N HIS A 45 -26.52 13.82 2.95
CA HIS A 45 -26.62 12.38 2.61
C HIS A 45 -26.63 11.43 3.82
N GLY A 46 -27.81 11.08 4.32
CA GLY A 46 -27.98 10.32 5.56
C GLY A 46 -27.59 8.84 5.47
N THR A 47 -27.28 8.34 4.28
CA THR A 47 -26.73 7.00 4.04
C THR A 47 -25.63 7.05 3.00
N PHE A 48 -24.76 6.03 2.99
CA PHE A 48 -23.73 5.91 1.96
C PHE A 48 -24.33 5.75 0.56
N ALA A 49 -25.47 5.06 0.41
CA ALA A 49 -26.21 4.96 -0.85
C ALA A 49 -26.56 6.34 -1.43
N GLN A 50 -27.14 7.24 -0.61
CA GLN A 50 -27.52 8.57 -1.08
C GLN A 50 -26.33 9.40 -1.56
N LEU A 51 -25.17 9.24 -0.91
CA LEU A 51 -23.93 9.91 -1.31
C LEU A 51 -23.41 9.35 -2.63
N GLU A 52 -23.40 8.01 -2.74
CA GLU A 52 -22.97 7.28 -3.93
C GLU A 52 -23.86 7.58 -5.13
N ASP A 53 -25.18 7.60 -4.96
CA ASP A 53 -26.14 7.92 -6.03
C ASP A 53 -25.89 9.35 -6.56
N SER A 54 -25.63 10.31 -5.68
CA SER A 54 -25.31 11.69 -6.10
C SER A 54 -23.95 11.78 -6.81
N TYR A 55 -23.00 10.92 -6.46
CA TYR A 55 -21.75 10.77 -7.22
C TYR A 55 -22.02 10.20 -8.61
N GLU A 56 -22.82 9.13 -8.72
CA GLU A 56 -23.17 8.50 -9.99
C GLU A 56 -23.94 9.45 -10.93
N GLU A 57 -24.70 10.39 -10.37
CA GLU A 57 -25.31 11.52 -11.09
C GLU A 57 -24.33 12.62 -11.51
N GLY A 58 -23.06 12.53 -11.10
CA GLY A 58 -21.97 13.40 -11.54
C GLY A 58 -21.50 14.46 -10.54
N CYS A 59 -21.91 14.39 -9.27
CA CYS A 59 -21.51 15.40 -8.27
C CYS A 59 -20.05 15.21 -7.83
N PRO A 60 -19.13 16.16 -8.12
CA PRO A 60 -17.71 16.02 -7.81
C PRO A 60 -17.40 16.15 -6.31
N MET A 61 -18.27 16.78 -5.52
CA MET A 61 -18.11 16.86 -4.06
C MET A 61 -18.46 15.52 -3.42
N CYS A 62 -19.61 14.94 -3.79
CA CYS A 62 -20.02 13.61 -3.33
C CYS A 62 -18.98 12.56 -3.73
N GLN A 63 -18.45 12.65 -4.94
CA GLN A 63 -17.33 11.81 -5.40
C GLN A 63 -16.15 11.85 -4.42
N ASN A 64 -15.64 13.05 -4.11
CA ASN A 64 -14.49 13.19 -3.23
C ASN A 64 -14.78 12.69 -1.81
N LEU A 65 -15.99 12.93 -1.30
CA LEU A 65 -16.40 12.40 0.00
C LEU A 65 -16.50 10.86 0.01
N CYS A 66 -17.01 10.24 -1.07
CA CYS A 66 -16.97 8.78 -1.24
C CYS A 66 -15.53 8.24 -1.19
N VAL A 67 -14.59 8.85 -1.94
CA VAL A 67 -13.18 8.45 -1.90
C VAL A 67 -12.64 8.54 -0.47
N MET A 68 -12.89 9.65 0.22
CA MET A 68 -12.33 9.93 1.54
C MET A 68 -12.84 8.96 2.60
N LEU A 69 -14.15 8.68 2.58
CA LEU A 69 -14.79 7.71 3.46
C LEU A 69 -14.22 6.31 3.28
N VAL A 70 -14.12 5.88 2.03
CA VAL A 70 -13.64 4.54 1.66
C VAL A 70 -12.14 4.37 1.92
N TYR A 71 -11.36 5.45 1.76
CA TYR A 71 -9.92 5.45 2.01
C TYR A 71 -9.57 5.29 3.50
N ASP A 72 -10.40 5.82 4.39
CA ASP A 72 -10.19 5.78 5.84
C ASP A 72 -10.69 4.45 6.49
N ASP A 73 -10.75 3.39 5.68
CA ASP A 73 -11.13 2.01 6.03
C ASP A 73 -12.51 1.90 6.71
N PHE A 74 -13.45 2.81 6.41
CA PHE A 74 -14.84 2.50 6.69
C PHE A 74 -15.27 1.34 5.78
N VAL A 75 -15.59 0.19 6.37
CA VAL A 75 -16.29 -0.89 5.68
C VAL A 75 -17.73 -0.44 5.54
N LEU A 76 -18.02 0.28 4.45
CA LEU A 76 -19.34 0.85 4.21
C LEU A 76 -20.20 -0.08 3.36
N ASN A 77 -21.35 -0.44 3.89
CA ASN A 77 -22.48 -0.93 3.12
C ASN A 77 -23.30 0.27 2.62
N ARG A 78 -24.06 0.07 1.54
CA ARG A 78 -24.94 1.12 0.99
C ARG A 78 -25.94 1.66 2.02
N ASP A 79 -26.45 0.78 2.88
CA ASP A 79 -27.46 1.14 3.89
C ASP A 79 -26.86 1.74 5.17
N ASP A 80 -25.53 1.84 5.28
CA ASP A 80 -24.90 2.39 6.47
C ASP A 80 -25.26 3.87 6.65
N PRO A 81 -25.72 4.28 7.84
CA PRO A 81 -26.08 5.66 8.10
C PRO A 81 -24.84 6.54 8.17
N LEU A 82 -24.98 7.79 7.72
CA LEU A 82 -23.93 8.80 7.78
C LEU A 82 -24.44 10.01 8.58
N TYR A 83 -23.65 10.42 9.56
CA TYR A 83 -23.90 11.59 10.39
C TYR A 83 -22.83 12.62 10.14
N TRP A 84 -23.23 13.86 9.90
CA TRP A 84 -22.33 14.91 9.43
C TRP A 84 -22.33 16.11 10.37
N ARG A 85 -21.13 16.66 10.59
CA ARG A 85 -20.92 17.86 11.39
C ARG A 85 -19.95 18.80 10.71
N MET A 86 -20.25 20.09 10.72
CA MET A 86 -19.36 21.16 10.30
C MET A 86 -18.65 21.75 11.51
N LEU A 87 -17.34 21.95 11.39
CA LEU A 87 -16.49 22.60 12.37
C LEU A 87 -15.77 23.76 11.68
N PRO A 88 -16.33 24.97 11.76
CA PRO A 88 -15.69 26.16 11.24
C PRO A 88 -14.38 26.51 11.97
N PRO A 89 -13.40 27.08 11.24
CA PRO A 89 -13.37 27.19 9.79
C PRO A 89 -12.87 25.87 9.16
N GLY A 90 -13.58 25.41 8.13
CA GLY A 90 -13.00 24.51 7.13
C GLY A 90 -12.77 23.06 7.55
N HIS A 91 -13.56 22.49 8.45
CA HIS A 91 -13.54 21.04 8.71
C HIS A 91 -14.93 20.40 8.66
N ILE A 92 -15.03 19.25 7.99
CA ILE A 92 -16.22 18.40 8.00
C ILE A 92 -15.88 17.11 8.74
N GLU A 93 -16.76 16.71 9.64
CA GLU A 93 -16.73 15.45 10.35
C GLU A 93 -17.85 14.53 9.86
N VAL A 94 -17.53 13.24 9.75
CA VAL A 94 -18.49 12.19 9.40
C VAL A 94 -18.30 10.96 10.27
N GLY A 95 -19.41 10.34 10.66
CA GLY A 95 -19.47 9.16 11.52
C GLY A 95 -20.62 8.23 11.13
N LEU A 96 -20.57 7.00 11.65
CA LEU A 96 -21.57 5.94 11.39
C LEU A 96 -22.65 5.83 12.46
N ASP A 97 -22.54 6.62 13.52
CA ASP A 97 -23.54 6.72 14.56
C ASP A 97 -23.61 8.16 15.08
N ASP A 98 -24.81 8.57 15.49
CA ASP A 98 -25.10 9.89 16.04
C ASP A 98 -24.35 10.17 17.36
N LEU A 99 -23.95 9.11 18.06
CA LEU A 99 -23.16 9.16 19.28
C LEU A 99 -21.64 9.09 19.03
N TRP A 100 -21.19 9.00 17.77
CA TRP A 100 -19.78 8.96 17.34
C TRP A 100 -18.93 7.87 18.00
N ARG A 101 -19.55 6.80 18.50
CA ARG A 101 -18.93 5.67 19.21
C ARG A 101 -18.06 4.82 18.31
N SER A 102 -18.44 4.72 17.04
CA SER A 102 -17.71 3.97 15.99
C SER A 102 -16.49 4.74 15.47
N GLY A 103 -16.22 5.91 16.06
CA GLY A 103 -15.21 6.84 15.61
C GLY A 103 -15.75 7.80 14.56
N MET A 104 -15.00 8.89 14.40
CA MET A 104 -15.32 10.00 13.51
C MET A 104 -14.14 10.23 12.59
N ARG A 105 -14.41 10.62 11.34
CA ARG A 105 -13.36 11.09 10.43
C ARG A 105 -13.53 12.57 10.19
N ARG A 106 -12.44 13.30 10.40
CA ARG A 106 -12.35 14.73 10.17
C ARG A 106 -11.59 14.99 8.89
N TYR A 107 -12.14 15.88 8.08
CA TYR A 107 -11.58 16.28 6.81
C TYR A 107 -11.48 17.78 6.72
N SER A 108 -10.32 18.28 6.28
CA SER A 108 -10.15 19.70 6.03
C SER A 108 -10.72 20.05 4.66
N VAL A 109 -11.56 21.05 4.63
CA VAL A 109 -12.12 21.68 3.44
C VAL A 109 -11.63 23.11 3.48
N ARG A 110 -10.82 23.55 2.51
CA ARG A 110 -10.25 24.91 2.54
C ARG A 110 -11.22 25.92 1.93
N SER A 111 -11.28 27.10 2.52
CA SER A 111 -12.04 28.23 1.99
C SER A 111 -11.29 28.87 0.83
N ASP A 112 -12.00 29.16 -0.27
CA ASP A 112 -11.67 30.29 -1.12
C ASP A 112 -12.94 30.75 -1.82
N SER A 113 -13.22 32.06 -1.77
CA SER A 113 -14.26 32.78 -2.50
C SER A 113 -14.26 32.58 -4.03
N ASN A 114 -13.27 31.87 -4.60
CA ASN A 114 -13.09 31.66 -6.05
C ASN A 114 -13.22 30.19 -6.49
N ILE A 115 -13.94 29.34 -5.76
CA ILE A 115 -14.19 27.94 -6.16
C ILE A 115 -15.04 27.91 -7.44
N ILE A 116 -14.52 27.29 -8.50
CA ILE A 116 -15.21 27.08 -9.78
C ILE A 116 -15.23 25.54 -10.04
N PRO A 117 -16.37 24.85 -9.84
CA PRO A 117 -16.51 23.41 -10.11
C PRO A 117 -16.80 23.11 -11.60
N PRO A 118 -16.21 22.10 -12.28
CA PRO A 118 -15.02 21.32 -11.94
C PRO A 118 -13.87 21.63 -12.91
N GLY A 119 -12.67 21.73 -12.37
CA GLY A 119 -11.45 21.67 -13.17
C GLY A 119 -11.20 20.27 -13.76
N ARG A 120 -10.18 20.19 -14.63
CA ARG A 120 -9.71 19.01 -15.37
C ARG A 120 -9.80 17.69 -14.58
N GLN A 121 -10.47 16.69 -15.14
CA GLN A 121 -10.49 15.32 -14.62
C GLN A 121 -9.05 14.79 -14.49
N MET A 122 -8.67 14.36 -13.29
CA MET A 122 -7.41 13.67 -13.05
C MET A 122 -7.63 12.16 -13.12
N ASN A 123 -6.60 11.45 -13.56
CA ASN A 123 -6.63 9.99 -13.57
C ASN A 123 -6.73 9.45 -12.13
N PRO A 124 -7.39 8.29 -11.92
CA PRO A 124 -7.38 7.61 -10.64
C PRO A 124 -5.95 7.45 -10.13
N THR A 125 -5.73 7.82 -8.86
CA THR A 125 -4.44 7.65 -8.18
C THR A 125 -4.17 6.20 -7.84
N VAL A 126 -5.22 5.38 -7.76
CA VAL A 126 -5.14 3.97 -7.36
C VAL A 126 -5.85 3.07 -8.36
N ARG A 127 -5.28 1.90 -8.61
CA ARG A 127 -5.86 0.84 -9.45
C ARG A 127 -6.88 0.03 -8.66
N ARG A 128 -8.01 -0.27 -9.30
CA ARG A 128 -9.17 -0.91 -8.67
C ARG A 128 -8.96 -2.40 -8.43
N LEU A 129 -8.25 -3.11 -9.32
CA LEU A 129 -8.11 -4.57 -9.26
C LEU A 129 -9.46 -5.31 -9.25
N ALA A 130 -10.47 -4.73 -9.91
CA ALA A 130 -11.76 -5.40 -10.09
C ALA A 130 -11.61 -6.59 -11.04
N PRO A 131 -12.44 -7.64 -10.94
CA PRO A 131 -12.35 -8.81 -11.82
C PRO A 131 -12.28 -8.46 -13.31
N GLU A 132 -13.03 -7.45 -13.74
CA GLU A 132 -13.10 -6.97 -15.12
C GLU A 132 -11.89 -6.11 -15.56
N THR A 133 -11.14 -5.52 -14.62
CA THR A 133 -9.96 -4.70 -14.92
C THR A 133 -8.64 -5.30 -14.45
N LEU A 134 -8.68 -6.46 -13.77
CA LEU A 134 -7.55 -7.02 -13.04
C LEU A 134 -6.28 -7.15 -13.88
N GLU A 135 -6.39 -7.68 -15.10
CA GLU A 135 -5.20 -7.86 -15.96
C GLU A 135 -4.56 -6.55 -16.37
N ASN A 136 -5.37 -5.56 -16.80
CA ASN A 136 -4.88 -4.23 -17.19
C ASN A 136 -4.28 -3.48 -16.00
N ASP A 137 -4.94 -3.55 -14.84
CA ASP A 137 -4.45 -2.95 -13.60
C ASP A 137 -3.13 -3.60 -13.18
N MET A 138 -3.02 -4.93 -13.27
CA MET A 138 -1.80 -5.67 -12.97
C MET A 138 -0.66 -5.31 -13.92
N ASP A 139 -0.90 -5.18 -15.22
CA ASP A 139 0.13 -4.75 -16.18
C ASP A 139 0.66 -3.35 -15.86
N PHE A 140 -0.24 -2.43 -15.47
CA PHE A 140 0.17 -1.10 -15.01
C PHE A 140 1.03 -1.17 -13.75
N LEU A 141 0.62 -1.94 -12.73
CA LEU A 141 1.37 -2.09 -11.49
C LEU A 141 2.73 -2.75 -11.72
N LEU A 142 2.80 -3.76 -12.58
CA LEU A 142 4.06 -4.44 -12.92
C LEU A 142 5.04 -3.52 -13.63
N LYS A 143 4.55 -2.62 -14.50
CA LYS A 143 5.38 -1.58 -15.11
C LYS A 143 5.98 -0.66 -14.07
N ASN A 144 5.18 -0.17 -13.11
CA ASN A 144 5.68 0.65 -12.00
C ASN A 144 6.72 -0.11 -11.16
N ILE A 145 6.44 -1.38 -10.83
CA ILE A 145 7.35 -2.25 -10.07
C ILE A 145 8.71 -2.38 -10.79
N ASP A 146 8.71 -2.62 -12.10
CA ASP A 146 9.95 -2.74 -12.89
C ASP A 146 10.74 -1.42 -12.92
N GLU A 147 10.05 -0.28 -13.08
CA GLU A 147 10.67 1.05 -13.03
C GLU A 147 11.32 1.32 -11.66
N TRP A 148 10.63 1.02 -10.56
CA TRP A 148 11.14 1.21 -9.21
C TRP A 148 12.32 0.27 -8.90
N LEU A 149 12.23 -1.00 -9.30
CA LEU A 149 13.33 -1.96 -9.16
C LEU A 149 14.54 -1.55 -9.99
N THR A 150 14.34 -1.08 -11.22
CA THR A 150 15.42 -0.61 -12.09
C THR A 150 16.09 0.64 -11.50
N ALA A 151 15.32 1.59 -10.97
CA ALA A 151 15.88 2.76 -10.28
C ALA A 151 16.70 2.38 -9.03
N CYS A 152 16.22 1.40 -8.27
CA CYS A 152 16.86 0.97 -7.04
C CYS A 152 18.12 0.12 -7.25
N THR A 153 18.11 -0.76 -8.25
CA THR A 153 19.12 -1.83 -8.41
C THR A 153 20.05 -1.65 -9.61
N ARG A 154 19.69 -0.83 -10.61
CA ARG A 154 20.44 -0.72 -11.88
C ARG A 154 20.85 0.69 -12.23
N SER A 155 20.08 1.70 -11.85
CA SER A 155 20.32 3.06 -12.35
C SER A 155 21.39 3.84 -11.57
N GLY A 156 21.89 3.31 -10.45
CA GLY A 156 22.84 4.00 -9.56
C GLY A 156 22.27 5.24 -8.85
N LYS A 157 20.94 5.49 -8.96
CA LYS A 157 20.29 6.67 -8.38
C LYS A 157 20.08 6.54 -6.87
N HIS A 158 19.93 5.31 -6.36
CA HIS A 158 19.72 5.03 -4.94
C HIS A 158 21.05 4.71 -4.25
N ARG A 159 21.75 5.73 -3.77
CA ARG A 159 23.08 5.56 -3.14
C ARG A 159 23.02 4.65 -1.92
N LYS A 160 21.97 4.76 -1.09
CA LYS A 160 21.78 3.90 0.10
C LYS A 160 21.46 2.45 -0.26
N CYS A 161 20.91 2.20 -1.44
CA CYS A 161 20.61 0.85 -1.91
C CYS A 161 21.84 0.22 -2.60
N ALA A 162 22.60 1.01 -3.36
CA ALA A 162 23.82 0.56 -4.02
C ALA A 162 24.91 0.10 -3.02
N SER A 163 25.03 0.78 -1.87
CA SER A 163 25.96 0.36 -0.81
C SER A 163 25.61 -1.03 -0.25
N LEU A 164 24.34 -1.33 -0.04
CA LEU A 164 23.87 -2.65 0.41
C LEU A 164 24.09 -3.73 -0.66
N GLU A 165 23.90 -3.40 -1.93
CA GLU A 165 24.21 -4.33 -3.02
C GLU A 165 25.72 -4.64 -3.07
N SER A 166 26.58 -3.66 -2.80
CA SER A 166 28.03 -3.92 -2.67
C SER A 166 28.37 -4.82 -1.49
N CYS A 167 27.72 -4.67 -0.32
CA CYS A 167 27.94 -5.51 0.87
C CYS A 167 27.32 -6.91 0.77
N THR A 168 26.26 -7.08 -0.03
CA THR A 168 25.61 -8.39 -0.28
C THR A 168 26.28 -9.18 -1.41
N THR A 169 27.23 -8.57 -2.14
CA THR A 169 27.92 -9.24 -3.24
C THR A 169 29.06 -10.15 -2.78
N ARG A 170 28.72 -11.45 -2.74
CA ARG A 170 29.52 -12.67 -3.09
C ARG A 170 29.37 -13.80 -2.07
N THR A 171 29.13 -13.52 -0.79
CA THR A 171 29.11 -14.54 0.28
C THR A 171 27.75 -14.80 0.93
N SER A 172 26.74 -13.94 0.76
CA SER A 172 25.45 -14.08 1.46
C SER A 172 24.72 -15.41 1.19
N PRO A 173 24.32 -16.19 2.20
CA PRO A 173 23.68 -17.49 2.00
C PRO A 173 22.29 -17.34 1.37
N LEU A 174 21.97 -18.24 0.43
CA LEU A 174 20.58 -18.45 0.00
C LEU A 174 19.83 -19.17 1.12
N PRO A 175 18.50 -19.04 1.19
CA PRO A 175 17.69 -19.92 2.00
C PRO A 175 17.97 -21.38 1.70
N THR A 176 17.88 -22.27 2.69
CA THR A 176 18.08 -23.72 2.47
C THR A 176 17.16 -24.22 1.37
N ARG A 177 15.90 -23.76 1.39
CA ARG A 177 14.88 -24.11 0.41
C ARG A 177 14.20 -22.89 -0.21
N LEU A 178 13.83 -23.02 -1.47
CA LEU A 178 13.04 -22.04 -2.23
C LEU A 178 11.93 -22.76 -2.99
N ILE A 179 10.84 -22.06 -3.25
CA ILE A 179 9.80 -22.48 -4.18
C ILE A 179 10.26 -22.09 -5.59
N ASP A 180 10.44 -23.06 -6.46
CA ASP A 180 10.59 -22.85 -7.91
C ASP A 180 9.19 -22.68 -8.48
N VAL A 181 8.79 -21.42 -8.73
CA VAL A 181 7.49 -21.09 -9.31
C VAL A 181 7.50 -21.18 -10.84
N GLY A 182 8.60 -21.62 -11.45
CA GLY A 182 8.72 -21.74 -12.89
C GLY A 182 8.77 -20.39 -13.59
N THR A 183 8.23 -20.34 -14.81
CA THR A 183 8.12 -19.11 -15.61
C THR A 183 6.73 -19.04 -16.23
N HIS A 184 6.38 -17.93 -16.88
CA HIS A 184 5.10 -17.83 -17.61
C HIS A 184 4.88 -18.99 -18.61
N ASN A 185 5.95 -19.52 -19.18
CA ASN A 185 5.90 -20.59 -20.19
C ASN A 185 6.09 -22.01 -19.61
N LYS A 186 6.34 -22.13 -18.30
CA LYS A 186 6.57 -23.40 -17.61
C LYS A 186 5.91 -23.35 -16.25
N ASP A 187 4.70 -23.91 -16.16
CA ASP A 187 3.95 -24.02 -14.91
C ASP A 187 4.54 -25.12 -14.01
N ILE A 188 5.73 -24.82 -13.50
CA ILE A 188 6.41 -25.63 -12.48
C ILE A 188 6.06 -25.01 -11.15
N LEU A 189 5.71 -25.85 -10.18
CA LEU A 189 5.59 -25.46 -8.79
C LEU A 189 6.13 -26.58 -7.92
N ARG A 190 7.28 -26.36 -7.30
CA ARG A 190 7.94 -27.35 -6.43
C ARG A 190 8.90 -26.70 -5.45
N LEU A 191 9.15 -27.39 -4.36
CA LEU A 191 10.18 -27.02 -3.39
C LEU A 191 11.55 -27.51 -3.87
N ILE A 192 12.59 -26.68 -3.76
CA ILE A 192 13.95 -27.07 -4.15
C ILE A 192 14.93 -26.84 -3.00
N GLU A 193 15.93 -27.71 -2.91
CA GLU A 193 17.12 -27.50 -2.08
C GLU A 193 18.10 -26.60 -2.83
N THR A 194 18.40 -25.42 -2.31
CA THR A 194 19.19 -24.41 -3.04
C THR A 194 20.63 -24.87 -3.24
N ARG A 195 21.20 -25.60 -2.27
CA ARG A 195 22.55 -26.16 -2.37
C ARG A 195 22.70 -27.14 -3.55
N GLU A 196 21.62 -27.85 -3.92
CA GLU A 196 21.64 -28.87 -4.97
C GLU A 196 21.27 -28.30 -6.34
N LYS A 197 20.28 -27.39 -6.39
CA LYS A 197 19.63 -26.97 -7.64
C LYS A 197 20.04 -25.57 -8.12
N CYS A 198 20.57 -24.71 -7.24
CA CYS A 198 20.96 -23.35 -7.63
C CYS A 198 22.44 -23.29 -8.05
N PRO A 199 22.79 -22.49 -9.07
CA PRO A 199 24.18 -22.34 -9.50
C PRO A 199 25.08 -21.87 -8.35
N ARG A 200 26.19 -22.59 -8.14
CA ARG A 200 27.27 -22.18 -7.23
C ARG A 200 28.26 -21.33 -8.04
N GLY A 201 28.03 -20.02 -8.10
CA GLY A 201 28.84 -19.11 -8.93
C GLY A 201 28.56 -17.63 -8.67
N SER A 202 29.16 -16.76 -9.48
CA SER A 202 29.14 -15.29 -9.30
C SER A 202 27.76 -14.62 -9.43
N LYS A 203 26.76 -15.32 -9.96
CA LYS A 203 25.37 -14.84 -10.04
C LYS A 203 24.43 -15.81 -9.34
N LYS A 204 24.19 -15.57 -8.05
CA LYS A 204 23.14 -16.25 -7.28
C LYS A 204 21.76 -15.92 -7.88
N PRO A 205 20.81 -16.86 -7.84
CA PRO A 205 19.45 -16.58 -8.27
C PRO A 205 18.80 -15.50 -7.38
N LEU A 206 18.05 -14.60 -8.01
CA LEU A 206 17.16 -13.68 -7.30
C LEU A 206 15.94 -14.46 -6.79
N TYR A 207 15.49 -14.11 -5.58
CA TYR A 207 14.25 -14.63 -5.02
C TYR A 207 13.45 -13.51 -4.37
N LEU A 208 12.13 -13.66 -4.38
CA LEU A 208 11.21 -12.85 -3.58
C LEU A 208 10.93 -13.55 -2.25
N ILE A 209 10.51 -12.79 -1.25
CA ILE A 209 10.11 -13.32 0.05
C ILE A 209 8.71 -12.80 0.40
N LEU A 210 7.87 -13.61 1.04
CA LEU A 210 6.51 -13.22 1.44
C LEU A 210 6.45 -12.91 2.94
N SER A 211 6.00 -11.71 3.28
CA SER A 211 5.55 -11.32 4.62
C SER A 211 4.02 -11.34 4.65
N TYR A 212 3.44 -12.18 5.51
CA TYR A 212 1.99 -12.40 5.61
C TYR A 212 1.61 -12.99 6.98
N ARG A 213 0.32 -12.91 7.33
CA ARG A 213 -0.22 -13.57 8.53
C ARG A 213 -0.69 -14.97 8.18
N TRP A 214 -0.28 -15.99 8.95
CA TRP A 214 -0.73 -17.36 8.73
C TRP A 214 -2.25 -17.51 8.99
N GLY A 215 -2.70 -17.22 10.21
CA GLY A 215 -4.07 -17.53 10.67
C GLY A 215 -4.42 -19.01 10.56
N LYS A 216 -5.71 -19.34 10.72
CA LYS A 216 -6.19 -20.74 10.72
C LYS A 216 -6.11 -21.38 9.33
N GLY A 217 -6.17 -20.58 8.27
CA GLY A 217 -6.16 -21.05 6.88
C GLY A 217 -4.82 -21.58 6.38
N ASN A 218 -3.72 -21.43 7.13
CA ASN A 218 -2.38 -21.73 6.60
C ASN A 218 -1.99 -23.21 6.63
N GLN A 219 -2.84 -24.09 7.17
CA GLN A 219 -2.48 -25.49 7.41
C GLN A 219 -2.08 -26.22 6.12
N SER A 220 -2.73 -25.93 5.00
CA SER A 220 -2.41 -26.54 3.70
C SER A 220 -1.09 -26.05 3.11
N ALA A 221 -0.57 -24.89 3.54
CA ALA A 221 0.73 -24.39 3.09
C ALA A 221 1.91 -25.12 3.74
N ARG A 222 1.70 -25.78 4.89
CA ARG A 222 2.78 -26.29 5.73
C ARG A 222 3.52 -27.46 5.08
N THR A 223 4.83 -27.32 4.96
CA THR A 223 5.71 -28.44 4.67
C THR A 223 6.00 -29.20 5.96
N THR A 224 5.86 -30.51 5.95
CA THR A 224 6.16 -31.41 7.07
C THR A 224 7.07 -32.55 6.58
N GLU A 225 7.62 -33.34 7.50
CA GLU A 225 8.45 -34.50 7.15
C GLU A 225 7.68 -35.50 6.27
N LEU A 226 6.36 -35.58 6.44
CA LEU A 226 5.49 -36.48 5.68
C LEU A 226 5.30 -36.03 4.22
N ASN A 227 5.31 -34.73 3.94
CA ASN A 227 4.95 -34.20 2.62
C ASN A 227 6.12 -33.58 1.84
N ILE A 228 7.30 -33.41 2.46
CA ILE A 228 8.46 -32.74 1.83
C ILE A 228 8.89 -33.40 0.51
N GLN A 229 8.90 -34.74 0.45
CA GLN A 229 9.31 -35.46 -0.77
C GLN A 229 8.31 -35.27 -1.91
N GLN A 230 7.01 -35.20 -1.60
CA GLN A 230 5.98 -34.85 -2.59
C GLN A 230 6.20 -33.42 -3.08
N ARG A 231 6.35 -32.46 -2.16
CA ARG A 231 6.54 -31.04 -2.48
C ARG A 231 7.79 -30.77 -3.32
N LYS A 232 8.85 -31.56 -3.14
CA LYS A 232 10.06 -31.50 -3.97
C LYS A 232 9.83 -31.95 -5.42
N LYS A 233 8.86 -32.83 -5.65
CA LYS A 233 8.49 -33.29 -7.00
C LYS A 233 7.57 -32.27 -7.66
N GLN A 234 6.43 -31.99 -7.03
CA GLN A 234 5.40 -31.09 -7.55
C GLN A 234 4.43 -30.67 -6.43
N MET A 235 3.88 -29.48 -6.54
CA MET A 235 2.81 -28.94 -5.71
C MET A 235 1.72 -28.38 -6.62
N ALA A 236 0.45 -28.43 -6.18
CA ALA A 236 -0.63 -27.82 -6.92
C ALA A 236 -0.92 -26.41 -6.38
N LEU A 237 -1.09 -25.43 -7.26
CA LEU A 237 -1.29 -24.03 -6.85
C LEU A 237 -2.54 -23.87 -5.97
N GLN A 238 -3.62 -24.59 -6.31
CA GLN A 238 -4.89 -24.54 -5.61
C GLN A 238 -4.84 -25.05 -4.16
N ASP A 239 -3.81 -25.83 -3.80
CA ASP A 239 -3.66 -26.38 -2.44
C ASP A 239 -3.17 -25.30 -1.46
N PHE A 240 -2.63 -24.19 -1.95
CA PHE A 240 -2.13 -23.11 -1.11
C PHE A 240 -3.24 -22.15 -0.68
N PRO A 241 -3.10 -21.49 0.48
CA PRO A 241 -3.93 -20.35 0.87
C PRO A 241 -3.90 -19.24 -0.19
N LYS A 242 -5.00 -18.49 -0.28
CA LYS A 242 -5.20 -17.49 -1.34
C LYS A 242 -4.09 -16.43 -1.38
N THR A 243 -3.57 -16.00 -0.23
CA THR A 243 -2.42 -15.07 -0.15
C THR A 243 -1.17 -15.62 -0.84
N ILE A 244 -0.86 -16.90 -0.62
CA ILE A 244 0.31 -17.55 -1.23
C ILE A 244 0.07 -17.77 -2.74
N GLN A 245 -1.16 -18.14 -3.13
CA GLN A 245 -1.51 -18.27 -4.55
C GLN A 245 -1.28 -16.96 -5.31
N ASP A 246 -1.78 -15.85 -4.78
CA ASP A 246 -1.61 -14.53 -5.39
C ASP A 246 -0.13 -14.11 -5.42
N THR A 247 0.63 -14.40 -4.35
CA THR A 247 2.07 -14.14 -4.29
C THR A 247 2.84 -14.91 -5.37
N ILE A 248 2.51 -16.19 -5.60
CA ILE A 248 3.11 -17.00 -6.67
C ILE A 248 2.82 -16.38 -8.03
N LYS A 249 1.59 -15.92 -8.28
CA LYS A 249 1.22 -15.22 -9.53
C LYS A 249 2.00 -13.93 -9.72
N ILE A 250 2.08 -13.09 -8.68
CA ILE A 250 2.85 -11.84 -8.69
C ILE A 250 4.33 -12.13 -8.98
N THR A 251 4.91 -13.12 -8.31
CA THR A 251 6.32 -13.52 -8.49
C THR A 251 6.61 -13.92 -9.95
N ARG A 252 5.74 -14.75 -10.55
CA ARG A 252 5.84 -15.14 -11.96
C ARG A 252 5.73 -13.94 -12.90
N ARG A 253 4.79 -13.02 -12.63
CA ARG A 253 4.56 -11.81 -13.43
C ARG A 253 5.70 -10.80 -13.34
N MET A 254 6.39 -10.74 -12.20
CA MET A 254 7.64 -9.97 -12.04
C MET A 254 8.85 -10.59 -12.75
N GLY A 255 8.69 -11.76 -13.40
CA GLY A 255 9.79 -12.47 -14.06
C GLY A 255 10.80 -13.09 -13.10
N ILE A 256 10.45 -13.20 -11.81
CA ILE A 256 11.30 -13.84 -10.80
C ILE A 256 10.86 -15.30 -10.62
N ARG A 257 11.83 -16.22 -10.60
CA ARG A 257 11.56 -17.66 -10.58
C ARG A 257 11.42 -18.25 -9.18
N TYR A 258 12.03 -17.61 -8.19
CA TYR A 258 12.15 -18.17 -6.85
C TYR A 258 11.39 -17.33 -5.83
N LEU A 259 10.64 -18.01 -4.98
CA LEU A 259 9.90 -17.42 -3.87
C LEU A 259 10.26 -18.15 -2.58
N TRP A 260 10.40 -17.40 -1.48
CA TRP A 260 10.48 -17.95 -0.14
C TRP A 260 9.20 -17.63 0.62
N VAL A 261 8.61 -18.66 1.22
CA VAL A 261 7.47 -18.55 2.13
C VAL A 261 7.77 -19.46 3.31
N ASP A 262 7.82 -18.93 4.52
CA ASP A 262 8.17 -19.65 5.75
C ASP A 262 7.45 -21.00 5.92
N ALA A 263 6.13 -21.03 5.77
CA ALA A 263 5.32 -22.23 5.93
C ALA A 263 5.67 -23.33 4.93
N VAL A 264 6.18 -22.95 3.76
CA VAL A 264 6.52 -23.87 2.66
C VAL A 264 8.01 -24.23 2.68
N CYS A 265 8.86 -23.25 2.99
CA CYS A 265 10.32 -23.33 2.93
C CYS A 265 10.96 -23.68 4.28
N ILE A 266 10.18 -23.99 5.32
CA ILE A 266 10.62 -24.52 6.62
C ILE A 266 9.79 -25.77 6.93
N ILE A 267 10.43 -26.84 7.40
CA ILE A 267 9.75 -28.07 7.83
C ILE A 267 9.11 -27.78 9.18
N GLN A 268 7.79 -27.70 9.16
CA GLN A 268 6.98 -27.37 10.30
C GLN A 268 6.79 -28.58 11.22
N PRO A 269 6.78 -28.39 12.54
CA PRO A 269 6.49 -29.46 13.50
C PRO A 269 5.03 -29.91 13.38
N ASP A 270 4.73 -31.20 13.48
CA ASP A 270 3.33 -31.68 13.41
C ASP A 270 2.49 -31.28 14.64
N ASN A 271 3.14 -30.85 15.73
CA ASN A 271 2.56 -30.39 16.99
C ASN A 271 3.24 -29.08 17.47
N ASP A 272 2.91 -28.61 18.68
CA ASP A 272 3.52 -27.41 19.29
C ASP A 272 5.00 -27.58 19.70
N GLY A 273 5.66 -28.67 19.29
CA GLY A 273 7.09 -28.88 19.49
C GLY A 273 7.96 -28.13 18.48
N GLU A 274 9.27 -28.19 18.65
CA GLU A 274 10.24 -27.59 17.72
C GLU A 274 10.92 -28.69 16.90
N THR A 275 10.98 -28.55 15.57
CA THR A 275 11.83 -29.41 14.73
C THR A 275 13.24 -28.84 14.68
N LYS A 276 14.25 -29.70 14.48
CA LYS A 276 15.64 -29.26 14.26
C LYS A 276 15.73 -28.32 13.04
N ASP A 277 14.93 -28.56 12.01
CA ASP A 277 14.87 -27.70 10.83
C ASP A 277 14.30 -26.32 11.19
N TRP A 278 13.19 -26.25 11.91
CA TRP A 278 12.59 -24.98 12.34
C TRP A 278 13.58 -24.12 13.15
N LEU A 279 14.29 -24.73 14.10
CA LEU A 279 15.31 -24.03 14.91
C LEU A 279 16.45 -23.46 14.05
N ASN A 280 16.90 -24.21 13.04
CA ASN A 280 17.96 -23.73 12.15
C ASN A 280 17.46 -22.63 11.22
N GLU A 281 16.27 -22.78 10.64
CA GLU A 281 15.73 -21.84 9.67
C GLU A 281 15.28 -20.52 10.33
N SER A 282 14.66 -20.58 11.51
CA SER A 282 14.24 -19.38 12.26
C SER A 282 15.43 -18.51 12.64
N ALA A 283 16.55 -19.11 13.05
CA ALA A 283 17.81 -18.41 13.31
C ALA A 283 18.40 -17.74 12.05
N ASN A 284 18.06 -18.22 10.85
CA ASN A 284 18.53 -17.68 9.58
C ASN A 284 17.54 -16.73 8.88
N MET A 285 16.32 -16.54 9.40
CA MET A 285 15.31 -15.67 8.78
C MET A 285 15.82 -14.24 8.55
N ALA A 286 16.64 -13.71 9.47
CA ALA A 286 17.24 -12.40 9.30
C ALA A 286 18.07 -12.28 8.02
N ASN A 287 18.83 -13.32 7.70
CA ASN A 287 19.63 -13.41 6.49
C ASN A 287 18.75 -13.56 5.25
N TYR A 288 17.64 -14.28 5.35
CA TYR A 288 16.74 -14.48 4.21
C TYR A 288 16.03 -13.19 3.83
N TYR A 289 15.48 -12.45 4.79
CA TYR A 289 14.87 -11.15 4.50
C TYR A 289 15.89 -10.13 3.98
N SER A 290 17.08 -10.08 4.58
CA SER A 290 18.14 -9.12 4.18
C SER A 290 18.70 -9.35 2.78
N ASN A 291 18.66 -10.60 2.30
CA ASN A 291 19.21 -10.97 1.00
C ASN A 291 18.15 -11.22 -0.08
N ALA A 292 16.87 -11.08 0.24
CA ALA A 292 15.80 -11.16 -0.75
C ALA A 292 15.92 -10.02 -1.77
N TYR A 293 15.56 -10.31 -3.02
CA TYR A 293 15.53 -9.28 -4.06
C TYR A 293 14.46 -8.23 -3.73
N CYS A 294 13.28 -8.68 -3.28
CA CYS A 294 12.22 -7.85 -2.74
C CYS A 294 11.30 -8.68 -1.84
N CYS A 295 10.78 -8.07 -0.78
CA CYS A 295 9.73 -8.63 0.06
C CYS A 295 8.36 -8.21 -0.48
N ILE A 296 7.47 -9.17 -0.74
CA ILE A 296 6.05 -8.93 -0.99
C ILE A 296 5.36 -8.95 0.38
N SER A 297 4.75 -7.83 0.76
CA SER A 297 4.03 -7.69 2.01
C SER A 297 2.52 -7.69 1.74
N ALA A 298 1.81 -8.67 2.30
CA ALA A 298 0.36 -8.84 2.19
C ALA A 298 -0.39 -7.94 3.20
N SER A 299 -0.12 -6.64 3.19
CA SER A 299 -0.61 -5.66 4.17
C SER A 299 -2.13 -5.47 4.18
N ASN A 300 -2.86 -5.98 3.19
CA ASN A 300 -4.32 -5.90 3.09
C ASN A 300 -5.08 -7.13 3.63
N ALA A 301 -4.36 -8.19 4.00
CA ALA A 301 -4.95 -9.46 4.42
C ALA A 301 -4.78 -9.68 5.94
N GLU A 302 -5.88 -9.98 6.63
CA GLU A 302 -5.86 -10.33 8.06
C GLU A 302 -5.16 -11.68 8.33
N ASP A 303 -5.26 -12.61 7.38
CA ASP A 303 -4.55 -13.88 7.37
C ASP A 303 -4.41 -14.49 5.96
N SER A 304 -3.82 -15.69 5.88
CA SER A 304 -3.47 -16.37 4.63
C SER A 304 -4.70 -16.79 3.80
N SER A 305 -5.89 -16.81 4.41
CA SER A 305 -7.15 -17.08 3.70
C SER A 305 -7.63 -15.89 2.86
N GLY A 306 -7.12 -14.69 3.14
CA GLY A 306 -7.36 -13.48 2.36
C GLY A 306 -6.68 -13.49 0.99
N ARG A 307 -7.00 -12.50 0.14
CA ARG A 307 -6.34 -12.29 -1.15
C ARG A 307 -5.46 -11.05 -1.10
N ILE A 308 -4.33 -11.11 -1.79
CA ILE A 308 -3.51 -9.92 -2.08
C ILE A 308 -4.17 -9.15 -3.22
N LEU A 309 -4.59 -9.87 -4.26
CA LEU A 309 -5.25 -9.32 -5.45
C LEU A 309 -6.75 -9.28 -5.19
N VAL A 310 -7.15 -8.33 -4.33
CA VAL A 310 -8.54 -8.02 -4.03
C VAL A 310 -8.90 -6.68 -4.64
N GLU A 311 -10.16 -6.56 -5.07
CA GLU A 311 -10.71 -5.28 -5.50
C GLU A 311 -10.54 -4.24 -4.38
N ARG A 312 -10.03 -3.07 -4.75
CA ARG A 312 -9.79 -1.94 -3.86
C ARG A 312 -10.93 -0.95 -4.02
N PRO A 313 -11.79 -0.79 -2.99
CA PRO A 313 -12.93 0.12 -3.06
C PRO A 313 -12.55 1.57 -3.40
N VAL A 314 -11.37 2.02 -2.97
CA VAL A 314 -10.84 3.35 -3.34
C VAL A 314 -10.66 3.54 -4.85
N GLY A 315 -10.47 2.46 -5.62
CA GLY A 315 -10.37 2.51 -7.08
C GLY A 315 -11.74 2.63 -7.78
N ARG A 316 -12.85 2.45 -7.06
CA ARG A 316 -14.22 2.72 -7.57
C ARG A 316 -14.48 4.22 -7.69
N PHE A 317 -13.83 5.01 -6.84
CA PHE A 317 -14.04 6.45 -6.74
C PHE A 317 -12.75 7.16 -7.17
N PRO A 318 -12.69 7.77 -8.37
CA PRO A 318 -11.57 8.61 -8.72
C PRO A 318 -11.55 9.85 -7.81
N PHE A 319 -10.38 10.38 -7.52
CA PHE A 319 -10.29 11.68 -6.85
C PHE A 319 -10.28 12.82 -7.87
N VAL A 320 -11.14 13.82 -7.70
CA VAL A 320 -11.11 15.04 -8.52
C VAL A 320 -10.38 16.11 -7.73
N GLU A 321 -9.26 16.61 -8.27
CA GLU A 321 -8.52 17.72 -7.65
C GLU A 321 -9.26 19.04 -7.92
N TRP A 322 -9.64 19.73 -6.84
CA TRP A 322 -10.23 21.06 -6.92
C TRP A 322 -9.08 22.07 -6.87
N ARG A 323 -8.80 22.73 -8.00
CA ARG A 323 -7.75 23.77 -8.10
C ARG A 323 -8.36 25.16 -8.20
N ASN A 324 -7.73 26.13 -7.54
CA ASN A 324 -7.97 27.56 -7.75
C ASN A 324 -6.65 28.29 -8.08
N ARG A 325 -6.66 29.64 -8.18
CA ARG A 325 -5.46 30.47 -8.43
C ARG A 325 -4.44 30.47 -7.28
N GLY A 326 -4.80 29.99 -6.10
CA GLY A 326 -3.97 29.96 -4.88
C GLY A 326 -3.54 28.56 -4.40
N GLY A 327 -4.02 27.45 -4.98
CA GLY A 327 -3.62 26.09 -4.61
C GLY A 327 -4.75 25.04 -4.61
N ARG A 328 -4.51 23.94 -3.88
CA ARG A 328 -5.41 22.77 -3.74
C ARG A 328 -6.53 23.06 -2.73
N VAL A 329 -7.79 22.84 -3.11
CA VAL A 329 -8.99 23.17 -2.28
C VAL A 329 -9.46 21.99 -1.44
N LEU A 330 -9.32 20.76 -1.94
CA LEU A 330 -9.53 19.53 -1.18
C LEU A 330 -8.32 18.63 -1.41
N GLU A 331 -7.63 18.28 -0.33
CA GLU A 331 -6.46 17.42 -0.41
C GLU A 331 -6.92 15.99 -0.64
N SER A 332 -6.35 15.34 -1.64
CA SER A 332 -6.60 13.92 -1.84
C SER A 332 -6.30 13.17 -0.56
N PRO A 333 -7.12 12.19 -0.15
CA PRO A 333 -6.72 11.32 0.96
C PRO A 333 -5.37 10.65 0.66
N HIS A 334 -5.06 10.41 -0.63
CA HIS A 334 -3.77 9.96 -1.15
C HIS A 334 -2.62 10.99 -1.04
N SER A 335 -2.90 12.29 -0.88
CA SER A 335 -1.87 13.29 -0.57
C SER A 335 -1.65 13.46 0.92
N SER A 336 -2.70 13.27 1.73
CA SER A 336 -2.55 13.26 3.19
C SER A 336 -1.88 11.98 3.71
N ARG A 337 -1.91 10.90 2.91
CA ARG A 337 -1.21 9.62 3.16
C ARG A 337 -1.32 9.19 4.62
N ARG A 338 -2.55 9.29 5.14
CA ARG A 338 -2.91 8.98 6.53
C ARG A 338 -2.35 7.61 6.88
N LEU A 339 -1.82 7.49 8.09
CA LEU A 339 -1.18 6.27 8.57
C LEU A 339 -2.17 5.09 8.46
N PHE A 340 -1.92 4.16 7.55
CA PHE A 340 -2.79 2.98 7.41
C PHE A 340 -2.56 2.02 8.56
N ARG A 341 -3.61 1.33 8.94
CA ARG A 341 -3.49 0.11 9.72
C ARG A 341 -2.88 -0.95 8.81
N ASN A 342 -1.79 -1.57 9.24
CA ASN A 342 -1.23 -2.75 8.59
C ASN A 342 -1.31 -3.91 9.60
N PRO A 343 -2.21 -4.88 9.40
CA PRO A 343 -2.37 -6.01 10.31
C PRO A 343 -1.07 -6.80 10.55
N LEU A 344 -0.09 -6.72 9.65
CA LEU A 344 1.22 -7.36 9.84
C LEU A 344 2.00 -6.69 10.98
N LEU A 345 1.96 -5.37 11.07
CA LEU A 345 2.77 -4.62 12.04
C LEU A 345 2.25 -4.71 13.47
N GLU A 346 1.10 -5.33 13.69
CA GLU A 346 0.59 -5.70 15.02
C GLU A 346 1.34 -6.90 15.63
N ARG A 347 2.30 -7.49 14.90
CA ARG A 347 3.06 -8.67 15.34
C ARG A 347 4.56 -8.40 15.38
N GLY A 348 5.22 -8.86 16.45
CA GLY A 348 6.65 -8.68 16.66
C GLY A 348 7.54 -9.24 15.54
N TRP A 349 7.17 -10.38 14.93
CA TRP A 349 7.95 -10.99 13.85
C TRP A 349 7.97 -10.14 12.58
N CYS A 350 6.85 -9.51 12.21
CA CYS A 350 6.75 -8.71 10.99
C CYS A 350 7.62 -7.46 11.02
N LEU A 351 7.98 -6.98 12.23
CA LEU A 351 8.94 -5.89 12.38
C LEU A 351 10.30 -6.28 11.78
N GLN A 352 10.80 -7.47 12.10
CA GLN A 352 12.06 -8.00 11.55
C GLN A 352 12.00 -8.13 10.02
N GLU A 353 10.89 -8.64 9.49
CA GLU A 353 10.66 -8.81 8.04
C GLU A 353 10.70 -7.46 7.32
N TRP A 354 10.09 -6.43 7.92
CA TRP A 354 10.07 -5.07 7.40
C TRP A 354 11.45 -4.42 7.40
N ILE A 355 12.17 -4.45 8.53
CA ILE A 355 13.44 -3.71 8.67
C ILE A 355 14.55 -4.31 7.83
N LEU A 356 14.63 -5.64 7.83
CA LEU A 356 15.74 -6.35 7.22
C LEU A 356 15.63 -6.35 5.70
N SER A 357 14.42 -6.33 5.17
CA SER A 357 14.19 -6.27 3.73
C SER A 357 14.84 -5.02 3.10
N PRO A 358 15.69 -5.17 2.06
CA PRO A 358 16.27 -4.04 1.36
C PRO A 358 15.22 -3.26 0.55
N ARG A 359 14.19 -3.98 0.09
CA ARG A 359 13.08 -3.51 -0.76
C ARG A 359 11.80 -4.23 -0.36
N ILE A 360 10.68 -3.52 -0.33
CA ILE A 360 9.37 -4.05 0.06
C ILE A 360 8.30 -3.52 -0.89
N LEU A 361 7.46 -4.42 -1.40
CA LEU A 361 6.24 -4.13 -2.14
C LEU A 361 5.05 -4.41 -1.23
N GLN A 362 4.39 -3.36 -0.77
CA GLN A 362 3.30 -3.45 0.19
C GLN A 362 1.97 -3.34 -0.51
N TRP A 363 1.25 -4.46 -0.53
CA TRP A 363 -0.08 -4.53 -1.10
C TRP A 363 -1.09 -4.14 -0.04
N THR A 364 -1.57 -2.90 -0.11
CA THR A 364 -2.55 -2.36 0.84
C THR A 364 -3.94 -2.30 0.20
N ARG A 365 -4.96 -2.02 1.02
CA ARG A 365 -6.33 -1.74 0.54
C ARG A 365 -6.40 -0.45 -0.29
N ASN A 366 -5.46 0.46 -0.06
CA ASN A 366 -5.45 1.81 -0.61
C ASN A 366 -4.35 2.04 -1.67
N GLY A 367 -3.79 0.96 -2.21
CA GLY A 367 -2.77 1.02 -3.26
C GLY A 367 -1.52 0.20 -2.95
N LEU A 368 -0.66 0.08 -3.95
CA LEU A 368 0.67 -0.50 -3.86
C LEU A 368 1.68 0.56 -3.41
N ILE A 369 2.49 0.22 -2.42
CA ILE A 369 3.58 1.05 -1.90
C ILE A 369 4.89 0.32 -2.14
N TRP A 370 5.82 0.97 -2.82
CA TRP A 370 7.22 0.57 -2.86
C TRP A 370 7.97 1.20 -1.71
N GLN A 371 8.83 0.45 -1.05
CA GLN A 371 9.77 0.96 -0.07
C GLN A 371 11.15 0.37 -0.30
N CYS A 372 12.18 1.20 -0.19
CA CYS A 372 13.58 0.81 -0.17
C CYS A 372 14.35 1.68 0.83
N LYS A 373 15.66 1.52 0.93
CA LYS A 373 16.47 2.31 1.88
C LYS A 373 16.64 3.78 1.49
N GLU A 374 16.38 4.12 0.23
CA GLU A 374 16.35 5.52 -0.19
C GLU A 374 15.02 6.18 0.22
N GLY A 375 13.91 5.43 0.14
CA GLY A 375 12.57 5.87 0.56
C GLY A 375 11.43 5.07 -0.05
N PHE A 376 10.23 5.66 -0.07
CA PHE A 376 9.00 5.02 -0.54
C PHE A 376 8.37 5.76 -1.73
N LEU A 377 7.61 5.02 -2.54
CA LEU A 377 6.85 5.49 -3.69
C LEU A 377 5.46 4.83 -3.68
N TRP A 378 4.47 5.53 -4.22
CA TRP A 378 3.10 5.05 -4.32
C TRP A 378 2.74 4.73 -5.76
N GLU A 379 1.77 3.85 -5.97
CA GLU A 379 1.37 3.45 -7.33
C GLU A 379 0.89 4.57 -8.25
N SER A 380 0.46 5.71 -7.71
CA SER A 380 0.14 6.92 -8.48
C SER A 380 1.38 7.61 -9.06
N GLN A 381 2.57 7.29 -8.57
CA GLN A 381 3.83 7.92 -8.94
C GLN A 381 4.56 7.06 -9.97
N SER A 382 4.40 7.43 -11.26
CA SER A 382 5.16 6.82 -12.36
C SER A 382 6.52 7.52 -12.55
N GLY A 383 7.58 6.75 -12.80
CA GLY A 383 8.92 7.26 -13.08
C GLY A 383 9.69 7.79 -11.86
N PHE A 384 11.00 7.56 -11.84
CA PHE A 384 11.94 8.25 -10.94
C PHE A 384 12.46 9.52 -11.64
N HIS A 385 11.58 10.50 -11.84
CA HIS A 385 11.91 11.80 -12.45
C HIS A 385 12.62 12.73 -11.46
N GLY A 386 13.67 12.24 -10.77
CA GLY A 386 14.50 13.06 -9.87
C GLY A 386 13.77 13.68 -8.67
N THR A 387 12.47 13.44 -8.50
CA THR A 387 11.73 13.75 -7.29
C THR A 387 12.13 12.72 -6.25
N TYR A 388 12.87 13.19 -5.25
CA TYR A 388 13.22 12.45 -4.04
C TYR A 388 12.01 11.65 -3.51
N PRO A 389 12.25 10.51 -2.82
CA PRO A 389 11.18 9.87 -2.06
C PRO A 389 10.48 10.92 -1.20
N GLU A 390 9.15 10.93 -1.23
CA GLU A 390 8.41 12.05 -0.67
C GLU A 390 8.78 12.32 0.79
N HIS A 391 8.97 13.59 1.09
CA HIS A 391 9.12 14.09 2.44
C HIS A 391 7.73 14.33 3.02
N PHE A 392 7.32 13.55 4.03
CA PHE A 392 6.05 13.81 4.71
C PHE A 392 6.19 15.02 5.61
N SER A 393 5.20 15.89 5.61
CA SER A 393 4.96 16.85 6.70
C SER A 393 3.85 16.27 7.58
N ASP A 394 4.04 16.18 8.90
CA ASP A 394 2.92 15.98 9.84
C ASP A 394 1.81 17.03 9.56
N PRO A 395 0.50 16.78 9.78
CA PRO A 395 -0.58 17.77 9.67
C PRO A 395 -0.31 19.17 10.28
N LEU A 396 0.63 19.29 11.22
CA LEU A 396 1.06 20.57 11.81
C LEU A 396 2.28 21.22 11.11
N GLY A 397 2.79 20.64 10.02
CA GLY A 397 3.93 21.14 9.25
C GLY A 397 5.29 21.07 9.95
N LYS A 398 5.36 20.45 11.14
CA LYS A 398 6.54 20.53 12.03
C LYS A 398 7.56 19.40 11.86
N TYR A 399 7.19 18.30 11.21
CA TYR A 399 8.07 17.12 11.12
C TYR A 399 8.19 16.63 9.69
N VAL A 400 9.40 16.70 9.13
CA VAL A 400 9.76 16.09 7.85
C VAL A 400 10.11 14.63 8.13
N ARG A 401 9.20 13.69 7.88
CA ARG A 401 9.53 12.27 8.12
C ARG A 401 10.66 11.84 7.21
N SER A 402 11.63 11.15 7.80
CA SER A 402 12.74 10.59 7.08
C SER A 402 12.27 9.42 6.22
N SER A 403 12.95 9.18 5.11
CA SER A 403 12.62 8.15 4.12
C SER A 403 12.77 6.69 4.63
N ILE A 404 13.13 6.52 5.89
CA ILE A 404 13.42 5.26 6.58
C ILE A 404 12.37 4.91 7.65
N GLU A 405 11.37 5.77 7.87
CA GLU A 405 10.27 5.50 8.79
C GLU A 405 9.22 4.54 8.18
N CYS A 406 8.54 3.78 9.04
CA CYS A 406 7.42 2.94 8.63
C CYS A 406 6.27 3.80 8.08
N PRO A 407 5.72 3.50 6.89
CA PRO A 407 4.64 4.30 6.32
C PRO A 407 3.27 4.04 6.99
N PHE A 408 3.21 3.17 8.00
CA PHE A 408 1.99 2.76 8.69
C PHE A 408 1.96 3.25 10.14
N ASP A 409 0.76 3.27 10.73
CA ASP A 409 0.65 3.44 12.17
C ASP A 409 1.09 2.15 12.84
N MET A 410 2.13 2.22 13.67
CA MET A 410 2.57 1.09 14.48
C MET A 410 1.90 1.09 15.87
N GLY A 411 0.99 2.03 16.15
CA GLY A 411 0.32 2.14 17.46
C GLY A 411 1.25 2.51 18.62
N ILE A 412 2.47 2.94 18.30
CA ILE A 412 3.52 3.34 19.24
C ILE A 412 3.83 4.84 19.09
N THR A 413 4.28 5.49 20.16
CA THR A 413 4.61 6.93 20.16
C THR A 413 5.79 7.22 19.24
N SER A 414 5.93 8.47 18.79
CA SER A 414 7.06 8.90 17.93
C SER A 414 8.43 8.67 18.59
N GLU A 415 8.52 8.79 19.91
CA GLU A 415 9.74 8.48 20.69
C GLU A 415 10.05 6.99 20.65
N SER A 416 9.08 6.12 20.96
CA SER A 416 9.26 4.66 20.88
C SER A 416 9.59 4.19 19.47
N ARG A 417 9.04 4.83 18.41
CA ARG A 417 9.42 4.55 17.02
C ARG A 417 10.89 4.83 16.76
N THR A 418 11.38 5.96 17.28
CA THR A 418 12.78 6.38 17.10
C THR A 418 13.73 5.47 17.86
N GLU A 419 13.40 5.10 19.10
CA GLU A 419 14.18 4.16 19.91
C GLU A 419 14.22 2.77 19.28
N ILE A 420 13.07 2.24 18.87
CA ILE A 420 12.97 0.97 18.16
C ILE A 420 13.84 1.04 16.90
N TRP A 421 13.70 2.08 16.08
CA TRP A 421 14.53 2.25 14.89
C TRP A 421 16.04 2.29 15.21
N GLN A 422 16.46 3.03 16.24
CA GLN A 422 17.87 3.10 16.66
C GLN A 422 18.39 1.74 17.12
N ILE A 423 17.62 1.02 17.94
CA ILE A 423 17.95 -0.35 18.38
C ILE A 423 18.09 -1.24 17.14
N LEU A 424 17.14 -1.18 16.22
CA LEU A 424 17.14 -2.04 15.06
C LEU A 424 18.29 -1.74 14.11
N GLU A 425 18.61 -0.48 13.84
CA GLU A 425 19.73 -0.12 12.97
C GLU A 425 21.07 -0.50 13.60
N THR A 426 21.24 -0.27 14.92
CA THR A 426 22.46 -0.69 15.66
C THR A 426 22.59 -2.21 15.82
N THR A 427 21.47 -2.92 15.92
CA THR A 427 21.46 -4.38 16.08
C THR A 427 21.50 -5.10 14.74
N LYS A 428 21.02 -4.47 13.65
CA LYS A 428 21.00 -5.05 12.30
C LYS A 428 22.41 -5.36 11.80
N ASP A 429 23.36 -4.44 11.92
CA ASP A 429 24.73 -4.70 11.47
C ASP A 429 25.39 -5.82 12.29
N ARG A 430 25.11 -5.88 13.60
CA ARG A 430 25.53 -6.98 14.49
C ARG A 430 24.86 -8.31 14.16
N ALA A 431 23.57 -8.31 13.85
CA ALA A 431 22.78 -9.51 13.54
C ALA A 431 23.10 -10.06 12.14
N LEU A 432 23.49 -9.20 11.20
CA LEU A 432 23.89 -9.56 9.85
C LEU A 432 25.40 -9.84 9.72
N GLY A 433 26.16 -9.72 10.81
CA GLY A 433 27.59 -10.03 10.84
C GLY A 433 28.45 -9.08 9.99
N TYR A 434 27.97 -7.87 9.72
CA TYR A 434 28.75 -6.82 9.08
C TYR A 434 29.62 -6.16 10.16
N HIS A 435 30.87 -6.58 10.26
CA HIS A 435 31.92 -5.93 11.06
C HIS A 435 32.71 -4.93 10.24
#